data_AF-A0A8C5JYM3-F1
#
_entry.id   AF-A0A8C5JYM3-F1
#
_cell.length_a   1.000
_cell.length_b   1.000
_cell.length_c   1.000
_cell.angle_alpha   90.00
_cell.angle_beta   90.00
_cell.angle_gamma   90.00
#
_symmetry.space_group_name_H-M   'P 1'
#
loop_
_entity.id
_entity.type
_entity.pdbx_description
1 polymer ?
#
loop_
_entity_poly.entity_id
_entity_poly.type
_entity_poly.pdbx_seq_one_letter_code
_entity_poly.pdbx_strand_id
1 'polypeptide(L)'
;MVHKNALADALKIMNNAEKRGQCQVHIRPCSKVIHGFIGEFEIIADHRAGKIVVNLTGRLNKCGLKDLEQWQNNLLPSCQFCLIVLTTPAGIMNHKEARQKH
;
A
#
# COMPACT_ATOMS: atom_id res chain seq x y z
N MET A 1 17.68 -13.87 4.37
CA MET A 1 16.97 -13.36 3.17
C MET A 1 17.01 -11.84 3.23
N VAL A 2 17.48 -11.16 2.18
CA VAL A 2 17.67 -9.70 2.20
C VAL A 2 16.40 -9.01 1.75
N HIS A 3 15.85 -8.13 2.59
CA HIS A 3 14.72 -7.28 2.24
C HIS A 3 15.22 -6.12 1.35
N LYS A 4 14.85 -6.13 0.06
CA LYS A 4 15.26 -5.08 -0.89
C LYS A 4 14.36 -3.85 -0.83
N ASN A 5 13.06 -4.04 -0.58
CA ASN A 5 12.10 -2.94 -0.49
C ASN A 5 10.97 -3.30 0.49
N ALA A 6 10.95 -2.62 1.64
CA ALA A 6 9.98 -2.87 2.71
C ALA A 6 8.52 -2.62 2.28
N LEU A 7 8.28 -1.67 1.37
CA LEU A 7 6.94 -1.39 0.86
C LEU A 7 6.43 -2.50 -0.06
N ALA A 8 7.30 -3.03 -0.92
CA ALA A 8 6.94 -4.14 -1.82
C ALA A 8 6.56 -5.40 -1.04
N ASP A 9 7.34 -5.71 0.00
CA ASP A 9 7.09 -6.85 0.88
C ASP A 9 5.78 -6.66 1.66
N ALA A 10 5.55 -5.47 2.22
CA ALA A 10 4.31 -5.12 2.91
C ALA A 10 3.06 -5.29 2.03
N LEU A 11 3.08 -4.71 0.82
CA LEU A 11 1.97 -4.82 -0.15
C LEU A 11 1.72 -6.27 -0.57
N LYS A 12 2.77 -7.08 -0.73
CA LYS A 12 2.62 -8.49 -1.09
C LYS A 12 1.99 -9.30 0.04
N ILE A 13 2.37 -9.04 1.29
CA ILE A 13 1.78 -9.69 2.46
C ILE A 13 0.29 -9.35 2.55
N MET A 14 -0.09 -8.07 2.41
CA MET A 14 -1.50 -7.66 2.43
C MET A 14 -2.33 -8.33 1.33
N ASN A 15 -1.83 -8.34 0.09
CA ASN A 15 -2.53 -8.97 -1.04
C ASN A 15 -2.77 -10.47 -0.79
N ASN A 16 -1.77 -11.14 -0.22
CA ASN A 16 -1.88 -12.57 0.09
C ASN A 16 -2.84 -12.83 1.26
N ALA A 17 -2.86 -11.97 2.26
CA ALA A 17 -3.74 -12.10 3.41
C ALA A 17 -5.21 -11.85 3.05
N GLU A 18 -5.48 -10.84 2.21
CA GLU A 18 -6.80 -10.58 1.62
C GLU A 18 -7.30 -11.79 0.81
N LYS A 19 -6.45 -12.34 -0.07
CA LYS A 19 -6.79 -13.56 -0.83
C LYS A 19 -7.04 -14.79 0.05
N ARG A 20 -6.46 -14.82 1.24
CA ARG A 20 -6.68 -15.87 2.25
C ARG A 20 -7.88 -15.57 3.14
N GLY A 21 -8.54 -14.43 3.02
CA GLY A 21 -9.67 -14.02 3.85
C GLY A 21 -9.28 -13.71 5.30
N GLN A 22 -8.04 -13.28 5.56
CA GLN A 22 -7.63 -12.88 6.90
C GLN A 22 -8.15 -11.48 7.22
N CYS A 23 -8.69 -11.29 8.43
CA CYS A 23 -9.17 -9.98 8.89
C CYS A 23 -8.04 -9.03 9.30
N GLN A 24 -6.84 -9.55 9.60
CA GLN A 24 -5.73 -8.75 10.11
C GLN A 24 -4.39 -9.20 9.52
N VAL A 25 -3.49 -8.23 9.33
CA VAL A 25 -2.13 -8.47 8.84
C VAL A 25 -1.12 -7.81 9.75
N HIS A 26 -0.06 -8.56 10.07
CA HIS A 26 1.10 -8.04 10.79
C HIS A 26 2.25 -7.80 9.81
N ILE A 27 2.67 -6.54 9.67
CA ILE A 27 3.77 -6.12 8.79
C ILE A 27 4.99 -5.75 9.63
N ARG A 28 6.15 -6.26 9.24
CA ARG A 28 7.46 -5.87 9.78
C ARG A 28 8.48 -5.77 8.65
N PRO A 29 9.36 -4.75 8.61
CA PRO A 29 9.53 -3.64 9.58
C PRO A 29 8.56 -2.46 9.37
N CYS A 30 8.36 -1.63 10.41
CA CYS A 30 7.58 -0.40 10.34
C CYS A 30 8.38 0.69 9.62
N SER A 31 7.84 1.29 8.56
CA SER A 31 8.49 2.42 7.87
C SER A 31 7.51 3.54 7.57
N LYS A 32 8.00 4.78 7.61
CA LYS A 32 7.18 5.99 7.34
C LYS A 32 6.51 5.95 5.96
N VAL A 33 7.16 5.33 4.98
CA VAL A 33 6.60 5.16 3.64
C VAL A 33 5.35 4.29 3.71
N ILE A 34 5.37 3.18 4.44
CA ILE A 34 4.19 2.31 4.58
C ILE A 34 3.00 3.06 5.21
N HIS A 35 3.25 3.99 6.15
CA HIS A 35 2.21 4.80 6.78
C HIS A 35 1.46 5.71 5.80
N GLY A 36 2.14 6.20 4.75
CA GLY A 36 1.51 7.10 3.77
C GLY A 36 0.62 6.37 2.75
N PHE A 37 0.68 5.04 2.68
CA PHE A 37 -0.05 4.23 1.71
C PHE A 37 -1.20 3.41 2.33
N ILE A 38 -1.19 3.25 3.66
CA ILE A 38 -2.20 2.47 4.39
C ILE A 38 -3.02 3.44 5.22
N GLY A 39 -4.35 3.30 5.18
CA GLY A 39 -5.28 4.15 5.92
C GLY A 39 -5.25 3.86 7.42
N GLU A 40 -6.22 3.12 7.92
CA GLU A 40 -6.29 2.76 9.34
C GLU A 40 -5.28 1.65 9.67
N PHE A 41 -4.36 1.93 10.58
CA PHE A 41 -3.38 0.97 11.07
C PHE A 41 -3.03 1.24 12.53
N GLU A 42 -2.64 0.19 13.24
CA GLU A 42 -2.13 0.27 14.61
C GLU A 42 -0.63 0.01 14.60
N ILE A 43 0.16 0.89 15.22
CA ILE A 43 1.59 0.68 15.41
C ILE A 43 1.81 0.08 16.79
N ILE A 44 2.42 -1.11 16.83
CA ILE A 44 2.90 -1.74 18.05
C ILE A 44 4.41 -1.50 18.15
N ALA A 45 4.84 -0.80 19.19
CA ALA A 45 6.25 -0.57 19.48
C ALA A 45 6.88 -1.83 20.10
N ASP A 46 7.92 -2.38 19.44
CA ASP A 46 8.64 -3.58 19.91
C ASP A 46 10.11 -3.32 20.26
N HIS A 47 10.46 -2.06 20.55
CA HIS A 47 11.83 -1.56 20.80
C HIS A 47 12.88 -1.90 19.72
N ARG A 48 12.46 -2.50 18.59
CA ARG A 48 13.34 -2.84 17.48
C ARG A 48 12.99 -2.03 16.25
N ALA A 49 11.97 -2.45 15.52
CA ALA A 49 11.64 -1.90 14.21
C ALA A 49 10.16 -1.53 14.09
N GLY A 50 9.38 -1.69 15.16
CA GLY A 50 7.94 -1.53 15.17
C GLY A 50 7.23 -2.61 14.36
N LYS A 51 5.96 -2.83 14.67
CA LYS A 51 5.07 -3.69 13.89
C LYS A 51 3.84 -2.88 13.55
N ILE A 52 3.35 -3.06 12.33
CA ILE A 52 2.10 -2.45 11.89
C ILE A 52 1.06 -3.56 11.86
N VAL A 53 -0.06 -3.35 12.53
CA VAL A 53 -1.26 -4.19 12.40
C VAL A 53 -2.23 -3.44 11.51
N VAL A 54 -2.62 -4.08 10.42
CA VAL A 54 -3.58 -3.54 9.45
C VAL A 54 -4.83 -4.37 9.52
N ASN A 55 -5.97 -3.73 9.74
CA ASN A 55 -7.27 -4.37 9.65
C ASN A 55 -7.73 -4.36 8.18
N LEU A 56 -8.04 -5.54 7.67
CA LEU A 56 -8.45 -5.78 6.30
C LEU A 56 -9.97 -5.83 6.22
N THR A 57 -10.55 -5.03 5.34
CA THR A 57 -12.02 -4.96 5.16
C THR A 57 -12.56 -5.94 4.12
N GLY A 58 -11.71 -6.73 3.45
CA GLY A 58 -12.15 -7.68 2.41
C GLY A 58 -12.50 -7.05 1.05
N ARG A 59 -12.22 -5.76 0.89
CA ARG A 59 -12.54 -4.97 -0.33
C ARG A 59 -11.35 -4.81 -1.27
N LEU A 60 -10.18 -5.32 -0.87
CA LEU A 60 -8.93 -5.10 -1.59
C LEU A 60 -8.77 -6.17 -2.66
N ASN A 61 -8.88 -5.78 -3.93
CA ASN A 61 -8.72 -6.71 -5.06
C ASN A 61 -7.25 -7.06 -5.34
N LYS A 62 -6.40 -6.03 -5.48
CA LYS A 62 -4.97 -6.20 -5.79
C LYS A 62 -4.16 -4.98 -5.38
N CYS A 63 -3.07 -5.20 -4.64
CA CYS A 63 -2.07 -4.19 -4.33
C CYS A 63 -0.66 -4.65 -4.73
N GLY A 64 0.18 -3.71 -5.18
CA GLY A 64 1.57 -3.97 -5.55
C GLY A 64 2.24 -2.74 -6.18
N LEU A 65 3.57 -2.65 -6.04
CA LEU A 65 4.39 -1.66 -6.74
C LEU A 65 4.57 -2.09 -8.20
N LYS A 66 4.19 -1.23 -9.14
CA LYS A 66 4.42 -1.39 -10.58
C LYS A 66 4.63 -0.03 -11.24
N ASP A 67 5.33 -0.03 -12.36
CA ASP A 67 5.64 1.18 -13.11
C ASP A 67 4.38 1.86 -13.68
N LEU A 68 4.38 3.19 -13.66
CA LEU A 68 3.25 4.06 -13.95
C LEU A 68 2.68 3.89 -15.37
N GLU A 69 3.54 3.68 -16.36
CA GLU A 69 3.14 3.57 -17.77
C GLU A 69 2.26 2.35 -18.04
N GLN A 70 2.42 1.26 -17.27
CA GLN A 70 1.55 0.09 -17.38
C GLN A 70 0.20 0.28 -16.70
N TRP A 71 0.08 1.18 -15.72
CA TRP A 71 -1.15 1.36 -14.93
C TRP A 71 -2.25 2.09 -15.68
N GLN A 72 -1.89 3.08 -16.50
CA GLN A 72 -2.87 3.90 -17.22
C GLN A 72 -3.60 3.11 -18.32
N ASN A 73 -2.93 2.10 -18.91
CA ASN A 73 -3.45 1.33 -20.04
C ASN A 73 -3.95 -0.09 -19.67
N ASN A 74 -3.42 -0.77 -18.65
CA ASN A 74 -3.64 -2.22 -18.46
C ASN A 74 -4.38 -2.65 -17.17
N LEU A 75 -4.64 -1.77 -16.20
CA LEU A 75 -5.06 -2.21 -14.85
C LEU A 75 -6.34 -1.57 -14.31
N LEU A 76 -6.99 -0.68 -15.05
CA LEU A 76 -8.27 -0.09 -14.65
C LEU A 76 -9.42 -0.91 -15.25
N PRO A 77 -10.07 -1.84 -14.51
CA PRO A 77 -11.30 -2.47 -14.98
C PRO A 77 -12.41 -1.44 -15.23
N SER A 78 -12.30 -0.25 -14.61
CA SER A 78 -13.01 0.98 -14.94
C SER A 78 -12.26 2.18 -14.35
N CYS A 79 -12.33 3.36 -14.98
CA CYS A 79 -11.71 4.60 -14.47
C CYS A 79 -12.25 5.05 -13.10
N GLN A 80 -13.26 4.38 -12.55
CA GLN A 80 -13.93 4.74 -11.31
C GLN A 80 -13.44 3.94 -10.09
N PHE A 81 -12.78 2.79 -10.27
CA PHE A 81 -12.58 1.81 -9.18
C PHE A 81 -11.11 1.50 -8.83
N CYS A 82 -10.22 2.50 -8.91
CA CYS A 82 -8.83 2.34 -8.52
C CYS A 82 -8.23 3.59 -7.89
N LEU A 83 -7.39 3.39 -6.86
CA LEU A 83 -6.58 4.41 -6.23
C LEU A 83 -5.11 4.16 -6.56
N ILE A 84 -4.51 5.06 -7.33
CA ILE A 84 -3.06 5.13 -7.54
C ILE A 84 -2.50 6.17 -6.59
N VAL A 85 -1.53 5.77 -5.77
CA VAL A 85 -0.80 6.62 -4.83
C VAL A 85 0.59 6.89 -5.42
N LEU A 86 0.96 8.16 -5.48
CA LEU A 86 2.18 8.68 -6.07
C LEU A 86 3.02 9.40 -5.03
N THR A 87 4.33 9.19 -5.08
CA THR A 87 5.28 10.03 -4.36
C THR A 87 5.66 11.20 -5.26
N THR A 88 5.16 12.40 -4.94
CA THR A 88 5.49 13.65 -5.64
C THR A 88 6.39 14.52 -4.76
N PRO A 89 7.05 15.57 -5.28
CA PRO A 89 7.81 16.51 -4.47
C PRO A 89 6.99 17.17 -3.36
N ALA A 90 5.68 17.32 -3.56
CA ALA A 90 4.73 17.87 -2.59
C ALA A 90 4.21 16.82 -1.58
N GLY A 91 4.72 15.59 -1.62
CA GLY A 91 4.36 14.50 -0.71
C GLY A 91 3.71 13.30 -1.40
N ILE A 92 3.28 12.34 -0.57
CA ILE A 92 2.52 11.16 -1.00
C ILE A 92 1.07 11.60 -1.23
N MET A 93 0.56 11.40 -2.45
CA MET A 93 -0.78 11.85 -2.82
C MET A 93 -1.43 10.95 -3.86
N ASN A 94 -2.74 11.08 -4.01
CA ASN A 94 -3.50 10.31 -4.98
C ASN A 94 -3.30 10.88 -6.40
N HIS A 95 -3.35 10.03 -7.43
CA HIS A 95 -3.26 10.47 -8.84
C HIS A 95 -4.31 11.53 -9.23
N LYS A 96 -5.51 11.49 -8.61
CA LYS A 96 -6.54 12.52 -8.81
C LYS A 96 -6.12 13.88 -8.24
N GLU A 97 -5.56 13.88 -7.03
CA GLU A 97 -5.03 15.08 -6.38
C GLU A 97 -3.80 15.62 -7.12
N ALA A 98 -2.92 14.73 -7.59
CA ALA A 98 -1.76 15.10 -8.39
C ALA A 98 -2.17 15.77 -9.71
N ARG A 99 -3.23 15.28 -10.37
CA ARG A 99 -3.78 15.90 -11.59
C ARG A 99 -4.45 17.24 -11.34
N GLN A 100 -5.00 17.46 -10.14
CA GLN A 100 -5.67 18.71 -9.78
C GLN A 100 -4.69 19.82 -9.36
N LYS A 101 -3.50 19.46 -8.90
CA LYS A 101 -2.42 20.39 -8.52
C LYS A 101 -1.51 20.80 -9.70
N HIS A 102 -1.70 20.18 -10.86
CA HIS A 102 -1.10 20.57 -12.14
C HIS A 102 -2.06 21.47 -12.91
#